data_AF-A0A937UCA9-F1
#
_entry.id   AF-A0A937UCA9-F1
#
_cell.length_a   1.000
_cell.length_b   1.000
_cell.length_c   1.000
_cell.angle_alpha   90.00
_cell.angle_beta   90.00
_cell.angle_gamma   90.00
#
_symmetry.space_group_name_H-M   'P 1'
#
loop_
_entity.id
_entity.type
_entity.pdbx_description
1 polymer ?
#
loop_
_entity_poly.entity_id
_entity_poly.type
_entity_poly.pdbx_seq_one_letter_code
_entity_poly.pdbx_strand_id
1 'polypeptide(L)'
;MNTIKRLSPVQAIINFPDFDIRIFVKYSGAGAYCSAIRIYKLPPQSSFLSMLRRKSLIWAIYGEDAIRLHGWFSKESNLLEALASKAVRCKDFGELKELLIDLERIMRGECPTGILMEWELSDDAT
;
A
#
# COMPACT_ATOMS: atom_id res chain seq x y z
N MET A 1 -13.32 -11.69 -6.69
CA MET A 1 -12.45 -11.74 -5.51
C MET A 1 -11.09 -11.19 -5.90
N ASN A 2 -10.55 -10.26 -5.12
CA ASN A 2 -9.27 -9.63 -5.40
C ASN A 2 -8.14 -10.55 -4.98
N THR A 3 -7.01 -10.51 -5.68
CA THR A 3 -5.90 -11.44 -5.42
C THR A 3 -4.55 -10.76 -5.54
N ILE A 4 -3.62 -11.15 -4.68
CA ILE A 4 -2.20 -10.77 -4.81
C ILE A 4 -1.59 -11.67 -5.89
N LYS A 5 -1.38 -11.12 -7.07
CA LYS A 5 -0.78 -11.82 -8.21
C LYS A 5 0.74 -11.98 -8.06
N ARG A 6 1.37 -11.01 -7.41
CA ARG A 6 2.82 -11.01 -7.16
C ARG A 6 3.10 -10.28 -5.86
N LEU A 7 3.97 -10.86 -5.05
CA LEU A 7 4.57 -10.22 -3.89
C LEU A 7 6.08 -10.48 -3.94
N SER A 8 6.87 -9.44 -3.79
CA SER A 8 8.33 -9.46 -3.77
C SER A 8 8.82 -8.40 -2.79
N PRO A 9 10.12 -8.35 -2.42
CA PRO A 9 10.59 -7.39 -1.42
C PRO A 9 10.35 -5.91 -1.76
N VAL A 10 10.19 -5.56 -3.05
CA VAL A 10 10.06 -4.16 -3.49
C VAL A 10 8.80 -3.88 -4.30
N GLN A 11 8.00 -4.91 -4.60
CA GLN A 11 6.80 -4.77 -5.44
C GLN A 11 5.71 -5.75 -5.04
N ALA A 12 4.47 -5.25 -4.98
CA ALA A 12 3.25 -6.05 -4.99
C ALA A 12 2.36 -5.71 -6.19
N ILE A 13 1.67 -6.71 -6.73
CA ILE A 13 0.65 -6.58 -7.79
C ILE A 13 -0.63 -7.23 -7.29
N ILE A 14 -1.72 -6.45 -7.28
CA ILE A 14 -3.02 -6.86 -6.78
C ILE A 14 -4.02 -6.70 -7.94
N ASN A 15 -4.73 -7.76 -8.26
CA ASN A 15 -5.76 -7.73 -9.29
C ASN A 15 -7.11 -7.44 -8.66
N PHE A 16 -7.80 -6.43 -9.17
CA PHE A 16 -9.24 -6.22 -9.01
C PHE A 16 -9.92 -6.61 -10.34
N PRO A 17 -11.25 -6.86 -10.34
CA PRO A 17 -11.98 -7.15 -11.59
C PRO A 17 -11.79 -6.08 -12.67
N ASP A 18 -11.79 -4.80 -12.28
CA ASP A 18 -11.82 -3.67 -13.21
C ASP A 18 -10.49 -2.92 -13.32
N PHE A 19 -9.49 -3.24 -12.50
CA PHE A 19 -8.17 -2.59 -12.51
C PHE A 19 -7.12 -3.42 -11.78
N ASP A 20 -5.86 -3.09 -12.00
CA ASP A 20 -4.75 -3.62 -11.20
C ASP A 20 -4.20 -2.52 -10.29
N ILE A 21 -3.81 -2.89 -9.08
CA ILE A 21 -3.00 -2.05 -8.19
C ILE A 21 -1.57 -2.55 -8.17
N ARG A 22 -0.62 -1.63 -8.31
CA ARG A 22 0.81 -1.93 -8.11
C ARG A 22 1.37 -1.07 -7.03
N ILE A 23 1.93 -1.72 -6.02
CA ILE A 23 2.61 -1.06 -4.90
C ILE A 23 4.11 -1.29 -5.09
N PHE A 24 4.88 -0.23 -4.97
CA PHE A 24 6.34 -0.29 -4.96
C PHE A 24 6.85 0.35 -3.69
N VAL A 25 7.82 -0.29 -3.05
CA VAL A 25 8.56 0.26 -1.92
C VAL A 25 10.04 0.36 -2.28
N LYS A 26 10.70 1.40 -1.80
CA LYS A 26 12.16 1.57 -1.92
C LYS A 26 12.77 1.63 -0.54
N TYR A 27 13.65 0.70 -0.22
CA TYR A 27 14.44 0.75 1.01
C TYR A 27 15.76 1.50 0.80
N SER A 28 16.21 2.21 1.82
CA SER A 28 17.48 2.94 1.88
C SER A 28 18.26 2.57 3.15
N GLY A 29 19.49 3.07 3.29
CA GLY A 29 20.34 2.78 4.46
C GLY A 29 20.66 1.29 4.60
N ALA A 30 21.13 0.66 3.51
CA ALA A 30 21.38 -0.79 3.44
C ALA A 30 20.16 -1.69 3.75
N GLY A 31 18.93 -1.17 3.62
CA GLY A 31 17.70 -1.92 3.88
C GLY A 31 17.06 -1.60 5.22
N ALA A 32 17.63 -0.69 6.01
CA ALA A 32 17.14 -0.37 7.36
C ALA A 32 15.77 0.31 7.38
N TYR A 33 15.43 1.14 6.37
CA TYR A 33 14.16 1.87 6.37
C TYR A 33 13.57 2.06 4.98
N CYS A 34 12.24 2.19 4.93
CA CYS A 34 11.52 2.57 3.72
C CYS A 34 11.71 4.07 3.45
N SER A 35 12.12 4.40 2.23
CA SER A 35 12.40 5.76 1.77
C SER A 35 11.42 6.27 0.71
N ALA A 36 10.62 5.37 0.13
CA ALA A 36 9.56 5.75 -0.79
C ALA A 36 8.52 4.63 -0.91
N ILE A 37 7.26 5.03 -1.07
CA ILE A 37 6.16 4.13 -1.46
C ILE A 37 5.42 4.76 -2.63
N ARG A 38 5.06 3.96 -3.63
CA ARG A 38 4.29 4.41 -4.79
C ARG A 38 3.21 3.40 -5.12
N ILE A 39 1.99 3.89 -5.32
CA ILE A 39 0.83 3.08 -5.64
C ILE A 39 0.25 3.55 -6.96
N TYR A 40 0.10 2.61 -7.89
CA TYR A 40 -0.42 2.85 -9.22
C TYR A 40 -1.74 2.10 -9.41
N LYS A 41 -2.71 2.76 -10.07
CA LYS A 41 -3.91 2.15 -10.63
C LYS A 41 -3.75 2.00 -12.14
N LEU A 42 -3.86 0.77 -12.60
CA LEU A 42 -3.66 0.42 -14.01
C LEU A 42 -4.92 -0.27 -14.55
N PRO A 43 -5.18 -0.20 -15.87
CA PRO A 43 -6.13 -1.11 -16.51
C PRO A 43 -5.78 -2.58 -16.21
N PRO A 44 -6.74 -3.51 -16.21
CA PRO A 44 -6.47 -4.93 -16.01
C PRO A 44 -5.42 -5.44 -17.00
N GLN A 45 -4.57 -6.38 -16.55
CA GLN A 45 -3.56 -7.05 -17.38
C GLN A 45 -2.53 -6.11 -18.02
N SER A 46 -2.35 -4.93 -17.44
CA SER A 46 -1.44 -3.92 -17.92
C SER A 46 0.02 -4.38 -17.94
N SER A 47 0.82 -3.91 -18.89
CA SER A 47 2.29 -4.14 -18.88
C SER A 47 3.00 -3.19 -17.90
N PHE A 48 4.33 -3.22 -17.82
CA PHE A 48 5.10 -2.22 -17.06
C PHE A 48 5.01 -0.83 -17.71
N LEU A 49 4.94 -0.77 -19.05
CA LEU A 49 4.92 0.48 -19.82
C LEU A 49 3.67 1.33 -19.55
N SER A 50 2.55 0.71 -19.18
CA SER A 50 1.32 1.45 -18.82
C SER A 50 1.53 2.38 -17.62
N MET A 51 2.51 2.11 -16.75
CA MET A 51 2.84 2.96 -15.60
C MET A 51 3.47 4.30 -15.99
N LEU A 52 4.02 4.43 -17.20
CA LEU A 52 4.61 5.69 -17.68
C LEU A 52 3.54 6.76 -17.96
N ARG A 53 2.25 6.39 -17.99
CA ARG A 53 1.14 7.33 -18.06
C ARG A 53 1.00 8.03 -16.71
N ARG A 54 1.22 9.36 -16.67
CA ARG A 54 1.12 10.17 -15.42
C ARG A 54 -0.16 9.93 -14.62
N LYS A 55 -1.29 9.67 -15.29
CA LYS A 55 -2.60 9.45 -14.67
C LYS A 55 -2.73 8.12 -13.89
N SER A 56 -1.74 7.24 -13.99
CA SER A 56 -1.75 5.93 -13.33
C SER A 56 -1.16 5.94 -11.94
N LEU A 57 -0.30 6.90 -11.59
CA LEU A 57 0.15 7.08 -10.21
C LEU A 57 -0.97 7.72 -9.40
N ILE A 58 -1.47 7.03 -8.39
CA ILE A 58 -2.60 7.51 -7.57
C ILE A 58 -2.16 7.98 -6.20
N TRP A 59 -1.02 7.49 -5.71
CA TRP A 59 -0.51 7.86 -4.39
C TRP A 59 1.00 7.60 -4.30
N ALA A 60 1.72 8.49 -3.64
CA ALA A 60 3.15 8.32 -3.40
C ALA A 60 3.63 9.15 -2.20
N ILE A 61 4.57 8.58 -1.45
CA ILE A 61 5.21 9.22 -0.30
C ILE A 61 6.71 8.96 -0.33
N TYR A 62 7.49 9.84 0.28
CA TYR A 62 8.95 9.85 0.19
C TYR A 62 9.58 10.32 1.50
N GLY A 63 10.84 9.94 1.73
CA GLY A 63 11.64 10.45 2.84
C GLY A 63 11.04 10.13 4.21
N GLU A 64 11.02 11.13 5.09
CA GLU A 64 10.57 10.99 6.48
C GLU A 64 9.14 10.45 6.61
N ASP A 65 8.24 10.81 5.68
CA ASP A 65 6.86 10.30 5.69
C ASP A 65 6.82 8.78 5.44
N ALA A 66 7.67 8.28 4.53
CA ALA A 66 7.81 6.84 4.28
C ALA A 66 8.46 6.11 5.45
N ILE A 67 9.40 6.76 6.14
CA ILE A 67 10.04 6.23 7.36
C ILE A 67 9.01 6.14 8.49
N ARG A 68 8.22 7.19 8.69
CA ARG A 68 7.16 7.24 9.70
C ARG A 68 6.12 6.15 9.46
N LEU A 69 5.67 5.99 8.22
CA LEU A 69 4.71 4.94 7.88
C LEU A 69 5.31 3.54 8.08
N HIS A 70 6.58 3.34 7.71
CA HIS A 70 7.28 2.08 7.98
C HIS A 70 7.35 1.76 9.47
N GLY A 71 7.61 2.76 10.32
CA GLY A 71 7.60 2.60 11.77
C GLY A 71 6.23 2.24 12.34
N TRP A 72 5.14 2.74 11.76
CA TRP A 72 3.78 2.35 12.16
C TRP A 72 3.52 0.85 11.97
N PHE A 73 3.99 0.33 10.84
CA PHE A 73 3.89 -1.08 10.47
C PHE A 73 5.05 -1.93 11.00
N SER A 74 5.82 -1.47 11.99
CA SER A 74 7.01 -2.18 12.48
C SER A 74 6.71 -3.50 13.20
N LYS A 75 5.44 -3.71 13.61
CA LYS A 75 4.97 -4.98 14.18
C LYS A 75 4.76 -6.05 13.11
N GLU A 76 4.58 -5.65 11.85
CA GLU A 76 4.44 -6.56 10.73
C GLU A 76 5.84 -6.90 10.19
N SER A 77 6.04 -8.15 9.77
CA SER A 77 7.34 -8.62 9.27
C SER A 77 7.81 -7.88 8.01
N ASN A 78 6.88 -7.31 7.24
CA ASN A 78 7.17 -6.61 6.00
C ASN A 78 6.07 -5.59 5.63
N LEU A 79 6.45 -4.29 5.61
CA LEU A 79 5.59 -3.17 5.20
C LEU A 79 4.84 -3.40 3.88
N LEU A 80 5.52 -3.93 2.86
CA LEU A 80 4.89 -4.13 1.56
C LEU A 80 3.85 -5.26 1.61
N GLU A 81 4.13 -6.33 2.34
CA GLU A 81 3.19 -7.44 2.54
C GLU A 81 1.95 -6.97 3.28
N ALA A 82 2.13 -6.13 4.30
CA ALA A 82 1.02 -5.52 5.02
C ALA A 82 0.16 -4.62 4.13
N LEU A 83 0.80 -3.68 3.42
CA LEU A 83 0.09 -2.82 2.47
C LEU A 83 -0.63 -3.64 1.39
N ALA A 84 -0.04 -4.72 0.91
CA ALA A 84 -0.65 -5.59 -0.09
C ALA A 84 -1.83 -6.38 0.49
N SER A 85 -1.70 -6.91 1.70
CA SER A 85 -2.74 -7.66 2.43
C SER A 85 -3.93 -6.78 2.76
N LYS A 86 -3.67 -5.54 3.14
CA LYS A 86 -4.66 -4.51 3.39
C LYS A 86 -5.34 -4.09 2.08
N ALA A 87 -4.58 -3.76 1.03
CA ALA A 87 -5.15 -3.37 -0.25
C ALA A 87 -5.94 -4.48 -0.97
N VAL A 88 -5.60 -5.78 -0.82
CA VAL A 88 -6.38 -6.87 -1.43
C VAL A 88 -7.74 -7.08 -0.76
N ARG A 89 -7.89 -6.67 0.52
CA ARG A 89 -9.16 -6.75 1.25
C ARG A 89 -10.15 -5.65 0.88
N CYS A 90 -9.69 -4.54 0.30
CA CYS A 90 -10.57 -3.48 -0.22
C CYS A 90 -11.50 -4.05 -1.30
N LYS A 91 -12.81 -3.79 -1.21
CA LYS A 91 -13.79 -4.30 -2.18
C LYS A 91 -13.70 -3.59 -3.53
N ASP A 92 -13.41 -2.29 -3.50
CA ASP A 92 -13.38 -1.44 -4.67
C ASP A 92 -12.34 -0.31 -4.54
N PHE A 93 -12.34 0.60 -5.51
CA PHE A 93 -11.42 1.73 -5.51
C PHE A 93 -11.78 2.80 -4.47
N GLY A 94 -13.03 2.88 -4.01
CA GLY A 94 -13.47 3.78 -2.95
C GLY A 94 -12.84 3.37 -1.62
N GLU A 95 -12.97 2.11 -1.23
CA GLU A 95 -12.32 1.59 -0.02
C GLU A 95 -10.79 1.71 -0.10
N LEU A 96 -10.19 1.51 -1.28
CA LEU A 96 -8.74 1.75 -1.43
C LEU A 96 -8.37 3.22 -1.18
N LYS A 97 -9.18 4.20 -1.61
CA LYS A 97 -8.91 5.61 -1.32
C LYS A 97 -8.99 5.92 0.17
N GLU A 98 -9.97 5.37 0.86
CA GLU A 98 -10.10 5.54 2.32
C GLU A 98 -8.88 4.95 3.04
N LEU A 99 -8.37 3.78 2.59
CA LEU A 99 -7.10 3.25 3.08
C LEU A 99 -5.95 4.24 2.88
N LEU A 100 -5.82 4.83 1.69
CA LEU A 100 -4.76 5.82 1.41
C LEU A 100 -4.88 7.08 2.28
N ILE A 101 -6.10 7.54 2.55
CA ILE A 101 -6.39 8.67 3.45
C ILE A 101 -5.97 8.32 4.89
N ASP A 102 -6.27 7.10 5.36
CA ASP A 102 -5.84 6.63 6.67
C ASP A 102 -4.30 6.56 6.79
N LEU A 103 -3.59 6.15 5.73
CA LEU A 103 -2.12 6.23 5.69
C LEU A 103 -1.62 7.69 5.77
N GLU A 104 -2.32 8.63 5.14
CA GLU A 104 -2.01 10.06 5.25
C GLU A 104 -2.19 10.63 6.65
N ARG A 105 -3.23 10.20 7.36
CA ARG A 105 -3.45 10.56 8.77
C ARG A 105 -2.30 10.10 9.65
N ILE A 106 -1.85 8.85 9.49
CA ILE A 106 -0.70 8.30 10.23
C ILE A 106 0.56 9.16 9.99
N MET A 107 0.83 9.56 8.76
CA MET A 107 1.97 10.41 8.44
C MET A 107 1.86 11.79 9.10
N ARG A 108 0.66 12.29 9.38
CA ARG A 108 0.42 13.54 10.13
C ARG A 108 0.44 13.36 11.64
N GLY A 109 0.60 12.13 12.13
CA GLY A 109 0.52 11.80 13.57
C GLY A 109 -0.92 11.72 14.09
N GLU A 110 -1.90 11.63 13.18
CA GLU A 110 -3.31 11.47 13.51
C GLU A 110 -3.66 9.97 13.58
N CYS A 111 -4.73 9.63 14.31
CA CYS A 111 -5.26 8.28 14.33
C CYS A 111 -6.00 7.97 13.01
N PRO A 112 -5.82 6.76 12.44
CA PRO A 112 -6.65 6.29 11.33
C PRO A 112 -8.11 6.15 11.77
N THR A 113 -9.04 6.32 10.85
CA THR A 113 -10.46 6.49 11.17
C THR A 113 -11.35 5.27 10.92
N GLY A 114 -10.97 4.35 10.03
CA GLY A 114 -11.88 3.27 9.67
C GLY A 114 -11.16 2.00 9.26
N ILE A 115 -10.64 1.97 8.04
CA ILE A 115 -10.21 0.72 7.41
C ILE A 115 -8.99 0.12 8.09
N LEU A 116 -8.00 0.94 8.43
CA LEU A 116 -6.83 0.44 9.16
C LEU A 116 -7.19 0.04 10.60
N MET A 117 -8.06 0.80 11.26
CA MET A 117 -8.41 0.55 12.66
C MET A 117 -9.21 -0.75 12.85
N GLU A 118 -10.15 -1.03 11.95
CA GLU A 118 -10.86 -2.32 11.90
C GLU A 118 -9.91 -3.49 11.68
N TRP A 119 -8.85 -3.31 10.88
CA TRP A 119 -7.87 -4.36 10.60
C TRP A 119 -6.88 -4.58 11.74
N GLU A 120 -6.43 -3.53 12.44
CA GLU A 120 -5.59 -3.70 13.62
C GLU A 120 -6.33 -4.41 14.77
N LEU A 121 -7.64 -4.16 14.94
CA LEU A 121 -8.45 -4.82 15.96
C LEU A 121 -8.77 -6.29 15.63
N SER A 122 -8.72 -6.66 14.36
CA SER A 122 -9.03 -8.02 13.90
C SER A 122 -7.87 -9.00 14.07
N ASP A 123 -6.64 -8.50 14.15
CA ASP A 123 -5.42 -9.31 14.26
C ASP A 123 -5.06 -9.65 15.73
N ASP A 124 -5.79 -9.13 16.73
CA ASP A 124 -5.66 -9.43 18.17
C ASP A 124 -6.66 -10.51 18.68
N ALA A 125 -7.41 -11.16 17.79
CA ALA A 125 -8.34 -12.24 18.14
C ALA A 125 -7.74 -13.62 17.80
N THR A 126 -6.67 -14.04 18.46
CA THR A 126 -6.27 -15.47 18.53
C THR A 126 -5.54 -15.78 19.83
#